data_AF-A0A679FVT4-F1
#
_entry.id   AF-A0A679FVT4-F1
#
_cell.length_a   1.000
_cell.length_b   1.000
_cell.length_c   1.000
_cell.angle_alpha   90.00
_cell.angle_beta   90.00
_cell.angle_gamma   90.00
#
_symmetry.space_group_name_H-M   'P 1'
#
loop_
_entity.id
_entity.type
_entity.pdbx_description
1 polymer ?
#
loop_
_entity_poly.entity_id
_entity_poly.type
_entity_poly.pdbx_seq_one_letter_code
_entity_poly.pdbx_strand_id
1 'polypeptide(L)'
;MKFIRLQSKKYEINQNSKSFEWSFPNLYAAMYEDVSAASERFGENHPFTKKYEEMLFAEDQETERRLLEELWEEYVRWGMVLPGVSCYRFDEGKEEEAARKLYEYFAKRDPEALNSDDYYVLVFEGRECFSKGHNGEEVAVFEREIARIETKEFFSRYLSEEWEDEE
;
A
#
# COMPACT_ATOMS: atom_id res chain seq x y z
N MET A 1 -8.94 2.43 -14.84
CA MET A 1 -9.90 2.98 -13.85
C MET A 1 -9.15 3.96 -12.97
N LYS A 2 -9.81 4.95 -12.34
CA LYS A 2 -9.13 5.89 -11.44
C LYS A 2 -9.25 5.45 -9.99
N PHE A 3 -8.17 5.66 -9.24
CA PHE A 3 -8.06 5.31 -7.84
C PHE A 3 -7.41 6.45 -7.07
N ILE A 4 -7.81 6.61 -5.81
CA ILE A 4 -7.07 7.41 -4.83
C ILE A 4 -6.49 6.50 -3.77
N ARG A 5 -5.32 6.84 -3.23
CA ARG A 5 -4.73 6.16 -2.08
C ARG A 5 -3.85 7.09 -1.27
N LEU A 6 -3.68 6.79 0.01
CA LEU A 6 -2.65 7.43 0.84
C LEU A 6 -1.32 6.68 0.66
N GLN A 7 -0.29 7.42 0.28
CA GLN A 7 1.02 6.88 -0.08
C GLN A 7 2.11 7.41 0.84
N SER A 8 2.93 6.51 1.39
CA SER A 8 4.16 6.90 2.11
C SER A 8 5.25 7.31 1.12
N LYS A 9 5.92 8.43 1.42
CA LYS A 9 7.11 8.91 0.68
C LYS A 9 8.31 7.96 0.81
N LYS A 10 8.34 7.11 1.84
CA LYS A 10 9.40 6.11 2.04
C LYS A 10 9.36 4.99 0.99
N TYR A 11 8.20 4.69 0.44
CA TYR A 11 7.99 3.54 -0.44
C TYR A 11 7.28 3.96 -1.72
N GLU A 12 8.04 4.51 -2.67
CA GLU A 12 7.47 5.00 -3.93
C GLU A 12 6.87 3.88 -4.79
N ILE A 13 5.74 4.19 -5.44
CA ILE A 13 5.05 3.26 -6.32
C ILE A 13 5.58 3.36 -7.77
N ASN A 14 5.61 2.22 -8.46
CA ASN A 14 5.86 2.15 -9.90
C ASN A 14 4.90 1.16 -10.60
N GLN A 15 5.11 0.91 -11.89
CA GLN A 15 4.27 0.03 -12.72
C GLN A 15 4.24 -1.45 -12.30
N ASN A 16 5.17 -1.89 -11.45
CA ASN A 16 5.16 -3.26 -10.91
C ASN A 16 4.37 -3.37 -9.60
N SER A 17 3.88 -2.25 -9.10
CA SER A 17 3.29 -2.14 -7.79
C SER A 17 1.79 -2.40 -7.79
N LYS A 18 1.33 -3.04 -6.73
CA LYS A 18 -0.08 -3.34 -6.48
C LYS A 18 -0.52 -2.73 -5.15
N SER A 19 -1.75 -2.22 -5.10
CA SER A 19 -2.35 -1.83 -3.84
C SER A 19 -2.74 -3.07 -3.03
N PHE A 20 -2.57 -3.00 -1.71
CA PHE A 20 -2.65 -4.11 -0.76
C PHE A 20 -3.88 -4.05 0.13
N GLU A 21 -4.28 -5.23 0.58
CA GLU A 21 -5.32 -5.45 1.56
C GLU A 21 -4.70 -5.54 2.96
N TRP A 22 -5.19 -4.73 3.91
CA TRP A 22 -4.70 -4.70 5.29
C TRP A 22 -5.11 -5.92 6.15
N SER A 23 -5.02 -7.12 5.59
CA SER A 23 -5.21 -8.40 6.30
C SER A 23 -3.98 -8.79 7.14
N PHE A 24 -2.83 -8.17 6.90
CA PHE A 24 -1.60 -8.39 7.67
C PHE A 24 -1.36 -7.27 8.69
N PRO A 25 -0.73 -7.57 9.84
CA PRO A 25 -0.57 -6.60 10.93
C PRO A 25 0.37 -5.41 10.58
N ASN A 26 1.30 -5.59 9.64
CA ASN A 26 2.22 -4.55 9.16
C ASN A 26 2.85 -4.95 7.81
N LEU A 27 3.62 -4.05 7.21
CA LEU A 27 4.32 -4.27 5.95
C LEU A 27 5.24 -5.50 5.99
N TYR A 28 6.06 -5.65 7.03
CA TYR A 28 7.02 -6.76 7.11
C TYR A 28 6.33 -8.13 7.13
N ALA A 29 5.20 -8.25 7.85
CA ALA A 29 4.42 -9.49 7.88
C ALA A 29 3.93 -9.90 6.50
N ALA A 30 3.66 -8.93 5.64
CA ALA A 30 3.15 -9.20 4.31
C ALA A 30 4.26 -9.31 3.25
N MET A 31 5.37 -8.58 3.40
CA MET A 31 6.61 -8.87 2.68
C MET A 31 7.02 -10.33 2.90
N TYR A 32 6.92 -10.79 4.15
CA TYR A 32 7.25 -12.16 4.53
C TYR A 32 6.36 -13.17 3.81
N GLU A 33 5.05 -12.94 3.74
CA GLU A 33 4.13 -13.79 2.97
C GLU A 33 4.49 -13.83 1.48
N ASP A 34 4.76 -12.66 0.89
CA ASP A 34 5.14 -12.53 -0.53
C ASP A 34 6.45 -13.28 -0.84
N VAL A 35 7.47 -13.11 0.02
CA VAL A 35 8.78 -13.76 -0.11
C VAL A 35 8.65 -15.27 0.15
N SER A 36 7.86 -15.68 1.14
CA SER A 36 7.56 -17.08 1.43
C SER A 36 6.87 -17.76 0.23
N ALA A 37 5.81 -17.16 -0.30
CA ALA A 37 5.10 -17.67 -1.48
C ALA A 37 5.97 -17.68 -2.74
N ALA A 38 6.90 -16.74 -2.87
CA ALA A 38 7.89 -16.76 -3.94
C ALA A 38 8.90 -17.91 -3.75
N SER A 39 9.31 -18.22 -2.52
CA SER A 39 10.25 -19.31 -2.20
C SER A 39 9.76 -20.66 -2.70
N GLU A 40 8.48 -20.95 -2.56
CA GLU A 40 7.86 -22.19 -3.04
C GLU A 40 7.96 -22.38 -4.56
N ARG A 41 8.16 -21.28 -5.32
CA ARG A 41 8.29 -21.30 -6.78
C ARG A 41 9.73 -21.52 -7.25
N PHE A 42 10.72 -21.25 -6.38
CA PHE A 42 12.13 -21.40 -6.71
C PHE A 42 12.67 -22.71 -6.14
N GLY A 43 13.44 -23.47 -6.93
CA GLY A 43 14.03 -24.73 -6.47
C GLY A 43 15.09 -24.54 -5.38
N GLU A 44 15.38 -25.59 -4.60
CA GLU A 44 16.30 -25.58 -3.44
C GLU A 44 17.68 -24.97 -3.71
N ASN A 45 18.18 -25.05 -4.95
CA ASN A 45 19.51 -24.53 -5.31
C ASN A 45 19.50 -23.09 -5.88
N HIS A 46 18.35 -22.43 -5.92
CA HIS A 46 18.25 -21.07 -6.45
C HIS A 46 18.84 -20.05 -5.47
N PRO A 47 19.52 -18.98 -5.94
CA PRO A 47 20.07 -17.93 -5.08
C PRO A 47 19.02 -17.31 -4.13
N PHE A 48 17.77 -17.19 -4.60
CA PHE A 48 16.64 -16.76 -3.77
C PHE A 48 16.46 -17.62 -2.53
N THR A 49 16.40 -18.95 -2.70
CA THR A 49 16.11 -19.88 -1.62
C THR A 49 17.20 -19.85 -0.55
N LYS A 50 18.47 -19.70 -0.95
CA LYS A 50 19.59 -19.51 -0.02
C LYS A 50 19.47 -18.22 0.78
N LYS A 51 19.20 -17.10 0.11
CA LYS A 51 18.99 -15.80 0.79
C LYS A 51 17.77 -15.84 1.71
N TYR A 52 16.71 -16.55 1.31
CA TYR A 52 15.52 -16.74 2.13
C TYR A 52 15.84 -17.54 3.41
N GLU A 53 16.61 -18.61 3.32
CA GLU A 53 17.11 -19.33 4.49
C GLU A 53 17.98 -18.43 5.38
N GLU A 54 18.92 -17.66 4.81
CA GLU A 54 19.74 -16.69 5.55
C GLU A 54 18.88 -15.67 6.32
N MET A 55 17.78 -15.20 5.71
CA MET A 55 16.81 -14.31 6.35
C MET A 55 16.08 -15.01 7.52
N LEU A 56 15.60 -16.25 7.33
CA LEU A 56 14.89 -17.02 8.37
C LEU A 56 15.74 -17.32 9.60
N PHE A 57 17.06 -17.47 9.41
CA PHE A 57 18.02 -17.79 10.45
C PHE A 57 18.89 -16.60 10.88
N ALA A 58 18.49 -15.38 10.54
CA ALA A 58 19.20 -14.17 10.97
C ALA A 58 19.28 -14.10 12.51
N GLU A 59 20.43 -13.64 13.02
CA GLU A 59 20.71 -13.62 14.47
C GLU A 59 19.90 -12.54 15.21
N ASP A 60 19.40 -11.54 14.49
CA ASP A 60 18.68 -10.40 15.04
C ASP A 60 17.60 -9.87 14.07
N GLN A 61 16.61 -9.16 14.63
CA GLN A 61 15.47 -8.63 13.87
C GLN A 61 15.84 -7.51 12.88
N GLU A 62 16.92 -6.77 13.10
CA GLU A 62 17.34 -5.70 12.19
C GLU A 62 17.92 -6.31 10.91
N THR A 63 18.76 -7.33 11.06
CA THR A 63 19.31 -8.12 9.95
C THR A 63 18.21 -8.87 9.19
N GLU A 64 17.29 -9.53 9.90
CA GLU A 64 16.13 -10.20 9.28
C GLU A 64 15.33 -9.23 8.40
N ARG A 65 14.99 -8.04 8.93
CA ARG A 65 14.22 -7.03 8.18
C ARG A 65 14.95 -6.53 6.95
N ARG A 66 16.25 -6.24 7.06
CA ARG A 66 17.06 -5.80 5.92
C ARG A 66 17.09 -6.87 4.82
N LEU A 67 17.32 -8.12 5.18
CA LEU A 67 17.36 -9.23 4.22
C LEU A 67 15.98 -9.48 3.58
N LEU A 68 14.90 -9.35 4.36
CA LEU A 68 13.53 -9.44 3.85
C LEU A 68 13.24 -8.34 2.82
N GLU A 69 13.60 -7.09 3.12
CA GLU A 69 13.47 -5.97 2.18
C GLU A 69 14.29 -6.22 0.91
N GLU A 70 15.55 -6.64 1.02
CA GLU A 70 16.40 -6.96 -0.14
C GLU A 70 15.82 -8.07 -1.03
N LEU A 71 15.35 -9.18 -0.43
CA LEU A 71 14.72 -10.29 -1.15
C LEU A 71 13.45 -9.84 -1.87
N TRP A 72 12.64 -9.07 -1.16
CA TRP A 72 11.35 -8.60 -1.65
C TRP A 72 11.51 -7.57 -2.78
N GLU A 73 12.52 -6.70 -2.71
CA GLU A 73 12.88 -5.78 -3.80
C GLU A 73 13.48 -6.51 -5.01
N GLU A 74 14.45 -7.41 -4.80
CA GLU A 74 15.23 -8.03 -5.87
C GLU A 74 14.41 -9.06 -6.68
N TYR A 75 13.63 -9.89 -6.00
CA TYR A 75 12.99 -11.06 -6.60
C TYR A 75 11.48 -10.94 -6.71
N VAL A 76 10.84 -10.38 -5.70
CA VAL A 76 9.38 -10.19 -5.70
C VAL A 76 9.01 -8.85 -6.38
N ARG A 77 9.97 -7.92 -6.46
CA ARG A 77 9.84 -6.59 -7.07
C ARG A 77 8.63 -5.84 -6.55
N TRP A 78 8.55 -5.73 -5.23
CA TRP A 78 7.47 -5.02 -4.55
C TRP A 78 6.11 -5.71 -4.68
N GLY A 79 6.13 -7.05 -4.69
CA GLY A 79 5.07 -8.01 -5.00
C GLY A 79 3.61 -7.56 -4.92
N MET A 80 2.78 -8.25 -4.16
CA MET A 80 1.39 -7.82 -3.96
C MET A 80 1.24 -6.82 -2.82
N VAL A 81 2.34 -6.46 -2.16
CA VAL A 81 2.32 -5.88 -0.80
C VAL A 81 3.14 -4.60 -0.69
N LEU A 82 2.80 -3.52 -1.38
CA LEU A 82 3.38 -2.23 -0.98
C LEU A 82 2.73 -1.71 0.31
N PRO A 83 3.44 -0.93 1.14
CA PRO A 83 2.83 -0.18 2.23
C PRO A 83 2.13 1.09 1.70
N GLY A 84 1.01 1.47 2.33
CA GLY A 84 0.13 2.59 1.93
C GLY A 84 -0.97 2.23 0.91
N VAL A 85 -1.97 1.42 1.27
CA VAL A 85 -2.47 0.45 0.28
C VAL A 85 -3.97 0.23 0.15
N SER A 86 -4.75 0.82 1.04
CA SER A 86 -6.17 1.04 0.81
C SER A 86 -6.32 2.05 -0.33
N CYS A 87 -6.78 1.58 -1.49
CA CYS A 87 -7.18 2.48 -2.57
C CYS A 87 -8.68 2.39 -2.82
N TYR A 88 -9.28 3.50 -3.22
CA TYR A 88 -10.69 3.57 -3.51
C TYR A 88 -10.87 3.95 -4.98
N ARG A 89 -11.57 3.08 -5.72
CA ARG A 89 -11.97 3.37 -7.08
C ARG A 89 -13.01 4.49 -7.08
N PHE A 90 -12.90 5.38 -8.05
CA PHE A 90 -13.94 6.36 -8.32
C PHE A 90 -14.16 6.53 -9.82
N ASP A 91 -15.40 6.85 -10.18
CA ASP A 91 -15.75 7.35 -11.51
C ASP A 91 -15.56 8.86 -11.56
N GLU A 92 -15.49 9.42 -12.77
CA GLU A 92 -15.43 10.87 -12.96
C GLU A 92 -16.61 11.56 -12.24
N GLY A 93 -16.28 12.59 -11.43
CA GLY A 93 -17.27 13.30 -10.59
C GLY A 93 -17.62 12.63 -9.26
N LYS A 94 -17.03 11.47 -8.92
CA LYS A 94 -17.24 10.78 -7.62
C LYS A 94 -16.00 10.71 -6.73
N GLU A 95 -15.02 11.57 -6.98
CA GLU A 95 -13.76 11.61 -6.23
C GLU A 95 -13.98 11.88 -4.74
N GLU A 96 -14.95 12.73 -4.40
CA GLU A 96 -15.29 13.07 -3.02
C GLU A 96 -15.76 11.88 -2.18
N GLU A 97 -16.56 10.97 -2.76
CA GLU A 97 -17.01 9.76 -2.04
C GLU A 97 -15.83 8.84 -1.72
N ALA A 98 -14.90 8.69 -2.67
CA ALA A 98 -13.69 7.92 -2.47
C ALA A 98 -12.77 8.61 -1.44
N ALA A 99 -12.62 9.94 -1.50
CA ALA A 99 -11.84 10.74 -0.57
C ALA A 99 -12.34 10.59 0.86
N ARG A 100 -13.67 10.63 1.05
CA ARG A 100 -14.31 10.40 2.35
C ARG A 100 -14.02 8.99 2.87
N LYS A 101 -14.19 7.95 2.05
CA LYS A 101 -13.88 6.56 2.45
C LYS A 101 -12.42 6.40 2.86
N LEU A 102 -11.50 7.01 2.10
CA LEU A 102 -10.07 7.02 2.41
C LEU A 102 -9.80 7.72 3.75
N TYR A 103 -10.40 8.89 3.97
CA TYR A 103 -10.25 9.64 5.21
C TYR A 103 -10.79 8.87 6.42
N GLU A 104 -12.04 8.39 6.37
CA GLU A 104 -12.68 7.65 7.46
C GLU A 104 -11.89 6.40 7.84
N TYR A 105 -11.28 5.75 6.85
CA TYR A 105 -10.43 4.59 7.05
C TYR A 105 -9.19 4.94 7.88
N PHE A 106 -8.41 5.92 7.40
CA PHE A 106 -7.17 6.31 8.07
C PHE A 106 -7.43 7.02 9.40
N ALA A 107 -8.52 7.77 9.56
CA ALA A 107 -8.88 8.41 10.82
C ALA A 107 -9.07 7.42 11.97
N LYS A 108 -9.53 6.19 11.66
CA LYS A 108 -9.69 5.12 12.67
C LYS A 108 -8.42 4.31 12.89
N ARG A 109 -7.62 4.11 11.83
CA ARG A 109 -6.56 3.09 11.81
C ARG A 109 -5.15 3.66 11.93
N ASP A 110 -4.92 4.83 11.34
CA ASP A 110 -3.65 5.57 11.41
C ASP A 110 -3.91 7.08 11.20
N PRO A 111 -4.43 7.78 12.23
CA PRO A 111 -4.77 9.20 12.14
C PRO A 111 -3.54 10.11 12.00
N GLU A 112 -2.35 9.62 12.34
CA GLU A 112 -1.10 10.37 12.18
C GLU A 112 -0.75 10.51 10.70
N ALA A 113 -1.00 9.48 9.89
CA ALA A 113 -0.75 9.52 8.45
C ALA A 113 -1.58 10.61 7.72
N LEU A 114 -2.76 10.97 8.23
CA LEU A 114 -3.59 12.05 7.69
C LEU A 114 -2.99 13.45 7.88
N ASN A 115 -2.11 13.62 8.88
CA ASN A 115 -1.52 14.89 9.26
C ASN A 115 0.01 14.95 9.07
N SER A 116 0.60 13.87 8.57
CA SER A 116 2.04 13.74 8.37
C SER A 116 2.47 14.22 7.00
N ASP A 117 3.61 14.90 6.96
CA ASP A 117 4.28 15.32 5.73
C ASP A 117 5.07 14.17 5.09
N ASP A 118 5.12 12.98 5.72
CA ASP A 118 5.72 11.76 5.19
C ASP A 118 4.79 11.00 4.24
N TYR A 119 3.56 11.49 4.06
CA TYR A 119 2.54 10.89 3.20
C TYR A 119 2.00 11.90 2.18
N TYR A 120 1.45 11.39 1.09
CA TYR A 120 0.69 12.15 0.11
C TYR A 120 -0.51 11.32 -0.38
N VAL A 121 -1.53 11.98 -0.92
CA VAL A 121 -2.59 11.30 -1.66
C VAL A 121 -2.18 11.19 -3.12
N LEU A 122 -2.14 9.95 -3.59
CA LEU A 122 -1.87 9.62 -4.99
C LEU A 122 -3.19 9.36 -5.71
N VAL A 123 -3.41 10.08 -6.80
CA VAL A 123 -4.46 9.81 -7.78
C VAL A 123 -3.81 9.13 -8.98
N PHE A 124 -4.29 7.96 -9.36
CA PHE A 124 -3.66 7.17 -10.43
C PHE A 124 -4.68 6.37 -11.24
N GLU A 125 -4.27 5.99 -12.45
CA GLU A 125 -4.94 4.98 -13.24
C GLU A 125 -4.35 3.60 -12.94
N GLY A 126 -5.24 2.63 -12.77
CA GLY A 126 -4.86 1.25 -12.55
C GLY A 126 -5.81 0.24 -13.19
N ARG A 127 -5.35 -1.02 -13.18
CA ARG A 127 -6.15 -2.22 -13.46
C ARG A 127 -6.65 -2.83 -12.15
N GLU A 128 -7.95 -3.06 -12.04
CA GLU A 128 -8.56 -3.80 -10.94
C GLU A 128 -8.03 -5.24 -10.92
N CYS A 129 -7.54 -5.68 -9.77
CA CYS A 129 -7.42 -7.09 -9.47
C CYS A 129 -8.74 -7.51 -8.82
N PHE A 130 -9.33 -8.61 -9.28
CA PHE A 130 -10.62 -9.15 -8.82
C PHE A 130 -10.61 -9.65 -7.34
N SER A 131 -10.00 -8.89 -6.44
CA SER A 131 -9.96 -9.07 -4.99
C SER A 131 -10.44 -7.77 -4.37
N LYS A 132 -11.47 -7.85 -3.53
CA LYS A 132 -11.87 -6.73 -2.68
C LYS A 132 -11.09 -6.84 -1.38
N GLY A 133 -10.45 -5.75 -0.97
CA GLY A 133 -9.86 -5.69 0.36
C GLY A 133 -10.94 -5.59 1.44
N HIS A 134 -10.57 -5.83 2.69
CA HIS A 134 -11.43 -5.57 3.84
C HIS A 134 -11.93 -4.11 3.83
N ASN A 135 -13.20 -3.87 4.16
CA ASN A 135 -13.85 -2.54 4.22
C ASN A 135 -14.07 -1.80 2.88
N GLY A 136 -14.17 -2.53 1.76
CA GLY A 136 -14.49 -1.93 0.46
C GLY A 136 -13.30 -1.23 -0.21
N GLU A 137 -12.10 -1.53 0.25
CA GLU A 137 -10.84 -1.23 -0.44
C GLU A 137 -10.77 -2.00 -1.75
N GLU A 138 -10.19 -1.36 -2.76
CA GLU A 138 -9.93 -1.97 -4.05
C GLU A 138 -8.45 -2.36 -4.14
N VAL A 139 -8.21 -3.47 -4.82
CA VAL A 139 -6.86 -3.92 -5.16
C VAL A 139 -6.59 -3.51 -6.61
N ALA A 140 -5.63 -2.63 -6.84
CA ALA A 140 -5.31 -2.04 -8.12
C ALA A 140 -3.82 -2.20 -8.43
N VAL A 141 -3.51 -2.65 -9.65
CA VAL A 141 -2.15 -2.56 -10.20
C VAL A 141 -1.99 -1.16 -10.78
N PHE A 142 -0.95 -0.45 -10.34
CA PHE A 142 -0.67 0.90 -10.83
C PHE A 142 -0.22 0.87 -12.29
N GLU A 143 -0.78 1.75 -13.09
CA GLU A 143 -0.40 1.92 -14.50
C GLU A 143 0.18 3.29 -14.76
N ARG A 144 -0.49 4.34 -14.29
CA ARG A 144 -0.12 5.72 -14.60
C ARG A 144 -0.52 6.67 -13.48
N GLU A 145 0.39 7.55 -13.10
CA GLU A 145 0.10 8.64 -12.18
C GLU A 145 -0.76 9.72 -12.86
N ILE A 146 -1.77 10.23 -12.13
CA ILE A 146 -2.56 11.40 -12.53
C ILE A 146 -2.10 12.61 -11.72
N ALA A 147 -2.02 12.47 -10.39
CA ALA A 147 -1.63 13.55 -9.49
C ALA A 147 -1.05 13.03 -8.17
N ARG A 148 -0.12 13.81 -7.61
CA ARG A 148 0.34 13.70 -6.21
C ARG A 148 -0.08 14.97 -5.49
N ILE A 149 -0.75 14.81 -4.36
CA ILE A 149 -1.33 15.92 -3.61
C ILE A 149 -0.93 15.72 -2.15
N GLU A 150 -0.41 16.76 -1.49
CA GLU A 150 -0.08 16.69 -0.07
C GLU A 150 -1.32 16.33 0.75
N THR A 151 -1.17 15.49 1.76
CA THR A 151 -2.32 14.88 2.48
C THR A 151 -3.26 15.94 3.05
N LYS A 152 -2.70 16.96 3.70
CA LYS A 152 -3.45 18.11 4.25
C LYS A 152 -4.18 18.89 3.16
N GLU A 153 -3.51 19.14 2.04
CA GLU A 153 -4.10 19.84 0.90
C GLU A 153 -5.24 19.03 0.28
N PHE A 154 -5.06 17.72 0.12
CA PHE A 154 -6.09 16.86 -0.45
C PHE A 154 -7.34 16.85 0.42
N PHE A 155 -7.22 16.53 1.70
CA PHE A 155 -8.40 16.37 2.56
C PHE A 155 -9.08 17.69 2.93
N SER A 156 -8.36 18.81 3.00
CA SER A 156 -8.99 20.13 3.18
C SER A 156 -9.95 20.52 2.05
N ARG A 157 -9.79 19.95 0.84
CA ARG A 157 -10.71 20.17 -0.29
C ARG A 157 -12.04 19.44 -0.14
N TYR A 158 -12.07 18.36 0.64
CA TYR A 158 -13.23 17.46 0.79
C TYR A 158 -13.84 17.46 2.19
N LEU A 159 -13.16 18.09 3.17
CA LEU A 159 -13.58 18.17 4.57
C LEU A 159 -13.86 19.61 5.02
N SER A 160 -14.15 20.54 4.10
CA SER A 160 -14.47 21.92 4.48
C SER A 160 -15.75 21.97 5.33
N GLU A 161 -15.62 22.45 6.57
CA GLU A 161 -16.57 22.93 7.62
C GLU A 161 -18.05 22.48 7.68
N GLU A 162 -18.63 21.75 6.73
CA GLU A 162 -20.02 21.25 6.77
C GLU A 162 -20.19 19.94 7.55
N TRP A 163 -19.16 19.46 8.25
CA TRP A 163 -19.22 18.23 9.06
C TRP A 163 -19.34 18.49 10.57
N GLU A 164 -19.55 19.74 11.00
CA GLU A 164 -19.79 20.05 12.43
C GLU A 164 -21.24 19.81 12.90
N ASP A 165 -22.23 19.57 12.03
CA ASP A 165 -23.61 19.39 12.48
C ASP A 165 -24.34 18.25 11.73
N GLU A 166 -24.20 17.02 12.23
CA GLU A 166 -25.35 16.10 12.31
C GLU A 166 -25.36 15.45 13.69
N GLU A 167 -26.35 15.87 14.50
CA GLU A 167 -26.63 15.55 15.91
C GLU A 167 -26.63 14.05 16.29
#